data_AF-A0A183MRI2-F1
#
_entry.id   AF-A0A183MRI2-F1
#
_cell.length_a   1.000
_cell.length_b   1.000
_cell.length_c   1.000
_cell.angle_alpha   90.00
_cell.angle_beta   90.00
_cell.angle_gamma   90.00
#
_symmetry.space_group_name_H-M   'P 1'
#
loop_
_entity.id
_entity.type
_entity.pdbx_description
1 polymer ?
#
loop_
_entity_poly.entity_id
_entity_poly.type
_entity_poly.pdbx_seq_one_letter_code
_entity_poly.pdbx_strand_id
1 'polypeptide(L)'
;MSDQALTRSGVPFTNTVQEDSLVYEINHSKEIIPCISNLYRNEAFSDVILVVQNTRFPAHRAILAARSEYFRALFYGGLAESSSPVVYLNDINVVAFKNILHYIYTGQMKLTKPKCEESEL
;
A
#
# COMPACT_ATOMS: atom_id res chain seq x y z
N MET A 1 6.90 -34.25 60.09
CA MET A 1 6.81 -35.60 59.49
C MET A 1 5.42 -36.11 59.82
N SER A 2 4.44 -36.22 58.93
CA SER A 2 4.46 -36.33 57.46
C SER A 2 3.09 -35.91 56.91
N ASP A 3 3.07 -35.35 55.70
CA ASP A 3 1.88 -35.18 54.85
C ASP A 3 1.07 -36.46 54.71
N GLN A 4 -0.27 -36.34 54.63
CA GLN A 4 -1.10 -36.94 53.58
C GLN A 4 -2.44 -36.18 53.44
N ALA A 5 -2.75 -35.77 52.21
CA ALA A 5 -4.03 -35.22 51.80
C ALA A 5 -5.05 -36.32 51.54
N LEU A 6 -6.33 -36.07 51.85
CA LEU A 6 -7.45 -36.75 51.21
C LEU A 6 -8.64 -35.79 51.04
N THR A 7 -9.00 -35.60 49.78
CA THR A 7 -10.11 -34.81 49.25
C THR A 7 -11.47 -35.43 49.58
N ARG A 8 -12.53 -34.62 49.79
CA ARG A 8 -13.81 -34.77 49.05
C ARG A 8 -14.87 -33.72 49.42
N SER A 9 -15.62 -33.35 48.38
CA SER A 9 -17.00 -32.86 48.36
C SER A 9 -17.27 -31.35 48.48
N GLY A 10 -17.61 -30.74 47.34
CA GLY A 10 -18.72 -29.79 47.30
C GLY A 10 -18.45 -28.42 46.72
N VAL A 11 -18.24 -28.32 45.40
CA VAL A 11 -18.51 -27.06 44.68
C VAL A 11 -19.25 -27.38 43.38
N PRO A 12 -20.39 -26.73 43.11
CA PRO A 12 -21.26 -27.08 42.01
C PRO A 12 -20.58 -26.78 40.68
N PHE A 13 -20.69 -27.76 39.79
CA PHE A 13 -20.48 -27.59 38.35
C PHE A 13 -21.48 -26.53 37.88
N THR A 14 -21.00 -25.31 37.63
CA THR A 14 -21.73 -24.39 36.76
C THR A 14 -21.11 -24.57 35.38
N ASN A 15 -21.86 -25.21 34.49
CA ASN A 15 -21.62 -25.16 33.06
C ASN A 15 -21.69 -23.69 32.65
N THR A 16 -20.55 -23.02 32.57
CA THR A 16 -20.43 -21.86 31.70
C THR A 16 -20.25 -22.43 30.30
N VAL A 17 -21.35 -22.41 29.55
CA VAL A 17 -21.35 -22.63 28.11
C VAL A 17 -20.34 -21.64 27.53
N GLN A 18 -19.18 -22.14 27.10
CA GLN A 18 -18.30 -21.35 26.26
C GLN A 18 -18.91 -21.42 24.86
N GLU A 19 -19.76 -20.43 24.56
CA GLU A 19 -20.19 -20.16 23.20
C GLU A 19 -18.91 -19.91 22.39
N ASP A 20 -18.46 -20.94 21.68
CA ASP A 20 -17.50 -20.82 20.60
C ASP A 20 -18.15 -19.90 19.56
N SER A 21 -17.90 -18.60 19.73
CA SER A 21 -18.26 -17.59 18.75
C SER A 21 -17.55 -17.97 17.46
N LEU A 22 -18.31 -18.46 16.48
CA LEU A 22 -17.82 -18.75 15.15
C LEU A 22 -17.39 -17.43 14.50
N VAL A 23 -16.12 -17.05 14.67
CA VAL A 23 -15.54 -15.91 13.96
C VAL A 23 -15.31 -16.33 12.52
N TYR A 24 -16.17 -15.86 11.62
CA TYR A 24 -15.97 -16.01 10.18
C TYR A 24 -15.27 -14.74 9.66
N GLU A 25 -14.04 -14.87 9.17
CA GLU A 25 -13.30 -13.76 8.55
C GLU A 25 -13.50 -13.80 7.02
N ILE A 26 -14.01 -12.70 6.46
CA ILE A 26 -14.05 -12.50 5.00
C ILE A 26 -12.80 -11.73 4.60
N ASN A 27 -11.91 -12.36 3.84
CA ASN A 27 -10.65 -11.76 3.39
C ASN A 27 -10.65 -11.53 1.87
N HIS A 28 -10.85 -10.28 1.46
CA HIS A 28 -10.79 -9.84 0.05
C HIS A 28 -9.51 -9.04 -0.28
N SER A 29 -8.45 -9.21 0.51
CA SER A 29 -7.23 -8.39 0.37
C SER A 29 -6.55 -8.56 -1.01
N LYS A 30 -6.70 -9.72 -1.64
CA LYS A 30 -6.06 -10.04 -2.94
C LYS A 30 -6.81 -9.41 -4.11
N GLU A 31 -8.12 -9.27 -3.97
CA GLU A 31 -9.04 -8.75 -4.97
C GLU A 31 -8.97 -7.22 -5.07
N ILE A 32 -8.54 -6.55 -3.99
CA ILE A 32 -8.37 -5.09 -3.97
C ILE A 32 -7.23 -4.63 -4.90
N ILE A 33 -6.15 -5.40 -5.03
CA ILE A 33 -4.99 -5.00 -5.83
C ILE A 33 -5.35 -4.79 -7.32
N PRO A 34 -6.06 -5.71 -8.00
CA PRO A 34 -6.60 -5.45 -9.33
C PRO A 34 -7.46 -4.18 -9.41
N CYS A 35 -8.33 -3.94 -8.43
CA CYS A 35 -9.18 -2.75 -8.41
C CYS A 35 -8.36 -1.45 -8.37
N ILE A 36 -7.33 -1.38 -7.51
CA ILE A 36 -6.42 -0.23 -7.45
C ILE A 36 -5.56 -0.14 -8.72
N SER A 37 -5.09 -1.27 -9.24
CA SER A 37 -4.27 -1.33 -10.46
C SER A 37 -5.02 -0.76 -11.66
N ASN A 38 -6.34 -0.94 -11.74
CA ASN A 38 -7.20 -0.39 -12.79
C ASN A 38 -7.33 1.15 -12.74
N LEU A 39 -6.92 1.79 -11.64
CA LEU A 39 -6.84 3.24 -11.52
C LEU A 39 -5.55 3.81 -12.14
N TYR A 40 -4.58 2.97 -12.51
CA TYR A 40 -3.34 3.42 -13.13
C TYR A 40 -3.63 4.14 -14.46
N ARG A 41 -3.32 5.45 -14.49
CA ARG A 41 -3.60 6.37 -15.62
C ARG A 41 -5.08 6.46 -15.99
N ASN A 42 -5.98 6.07 -15.09
CA ASN A 42 -7.40 6.29 -15.26
C ASN A 42 -7.73 7.73 -14.85
N GLU A 43 -8.34 8.49 -15.75
CA GLU A 43 -8.74 9.88 -15.48
C GLU A 43 -9.94 9.96 -14.55
N ALA A 44 -10.80 8.94 -14.52
CA ALA A 44 -11.89 8.88 -13.57
C ALA A 44 -11.30 8.84 -12.14
N PHE A 45 -11.86 9.68 -11.26
CA PHE A 45 -11.45 9.82 -9.86
C PHE A 45 -10.06 10.43 -9.62
N SER A 46 -9.30 10.77 -10.67
CA SER A 46 -8.03 11.47 -10.52
C SER A 46 -8.25 12.88 -9.97
N ASP A 47 -7.51 13.23 -8.93
CA ASP A 47 -7.56 14.51 -8.22
C ASP A 47 -6.26 15.33 -8.39
N VAL A 48 -5.30 14.80 -9.15
CA VAL A 48 -4.05 15.50 -9.49
C VAL A 48 -3.54 15.08 -10.87
N ILE A 49 -2.89 16.02 -11.56
CA ILE A 49 -2.13 15.77 -12.78
C ILE A 49 -0.65 15.99 -12.49
N LEU A 50 0.16 14.95 -12.63
CA LEU A 50 1.62 15.05 -12.57
C LEU A 50 2.18 15.32 -13.96
N VAL A 51 3.02 16.34 -14.09
CA VAL A 51 3.67 16.70 -15.35
C VAL A 51 5.15 16.41 -15.25
N VAL A 52 5.64 15.51 -16.11
CA VAL A 52 7.05 15.10 -16.17
C VAL A 52 7.53 15.18 -17.61
N GLN A 53 8.54 15.99 -17.89
CA GLN A 53 9.06 16.23 -19.26
C GLN A 53 7.93 16.42 -20.29
N ASN A 54 7.02 17.37 -20.00
CA ASN A 54 5.85 17.70 -20.82
C ASN A 54 4.79 16.59 -20.97
N THR A 55 4.97 15.43 -20.35
CA THR A 55 3.99 14.34 -20.33
C THR A 55 3.09 14.45 -19.11
N ARG A 56 1.77 14.33 -19.31
CA ARG A 56 0.76 14.42 -18.26
C ARG A 56 0.36 13.03 -17.77
N PHE A 57 0.28 12.88 -16.45
CA PHE A 57 -0.11 11.65 -15.76
C PHE A 57 -1.27 11.97 -14.79
N PRO A 58 -2.52 11.66 -15.15
CA PRO A 58 -3.62 11.69 -14.19
C PRO A 58 -3.36 10.66 -13.09
N ALA A 59 -3.52 11.07 -11.83
CA ALA A 59 -3.22 10.26 -10.66
C ALA A 59 -4.09 10.64 -9.45
N HIS A 60 -3.92 9.87 -8.38
CA HIS A 60 -4.71 9.94 -7.15
C HIS A 60 -3.78 10.24 -5.96
N ARG A 61 -3.96 11.40 -5.33
CA ARG A 61 -3.13 11.87 -4.20
C ARG A 61 -3.09 10.87 -3.06
N ALA A 62 -4.23 10.27 -2.72
CA ALA A 62 -4.36 9.28 -1.65
C ALA A 62 -3.48 8.04 -1.90
N ILE A 63 -3.52 7.47 -3.11
CA ILE A 63 -2.74 6.28 -3.47
C ILE A 63 -1.25 6.61 -3.44
N LEU A 64 -0.85 7.73 -4.05
CA LEU A 64 0.54 8.17 -4.10
C LEU A 64 1.11 8.39 -2.70
N ALA A 65 0.40 9.12 -1.83
CA ALA A 65 0.84 9.41 -0.47
C ALA A 65 0.87 8.17 0.44
N ALA A 66 -0.06 7.23 0.27
CA ALA A 66 -0.06 5.98 1.03
C ALA A 66 1.15 5.09 0.69
N ARG A 67 1.72 5.24 -0.51
CA ARG A 67 2.81 4.39 -1.03
C ARG A 67 4.16 5.11 -1.10
N SER A 68 4.21 6.41 -0.82
CA SER A 68 5.42 7.22 -0.94
C SER A 68 5.42 8.40 0.01
N GLU A 69 6.41 8.44 0.88
CA GLU A 69 6.67 9.55 1.80
C GLU A 69 6.88 10.89 1.09
N TYR A 70 7.54 10.86 -0.08
CA TYR A 70 7.72 12.04 -0.91
C TYR A 70 6.39 12.64 -1.33
N PHE A 71 5.48 11.82 -1.90
CA PHE A 71 4.16 12.29 -2.31
C PHE A 71 3.29 12.66 -1.11
N ARG A 72 3.45 11.99 0.03
CA ARG A 72 2.76 12.35 1.27
C ARG A 72 3.14 13.76 1.72
N ALA A 73 4.43 14.06 1.77
CA ALA A 73 4.92 15.41 2.09
C ALA A 73 4.49 16.43 1.02
N LEU A 74 4.53 16.07 -0.26
CA LEU A 74 4.14 16.96 -1.35
C LEU A 74 2.66 17.37 -1.31
N PHE A 75 1.76 16.42 -1.04
CA PHE A 75 0.32 16.67 -1.06
C PHE A 75 -0.28 17.07 0.29
N TYR A 76 0.36 16.70 1.40
CA TYR A 76 -0.19 16.91 2.75
C TYR A 76 0.79 17.64 3.69
N GLY A 77 1.96 18.08 3.21
CA GLY A 77 2.94 18.82 3.99
C GLY A 77 2.67 20.32 4.15
N GLY A 78 1.52 20.83 3.67
CA GLY A 78 1.09 22.21 3.88
C GLY A 78 1.75 23.28 3.00
N LEU A 79 2.50 22.89 1.97
CA LEU A 79 3.08 23.80 0.97
C LEU A 79 2.04 24.25 -0.06
N ALA A 80 2.29 25.28 -0.86
CA ALA A 80 1.32 25.78 -1.85
C ALA A 80 0.95 24.72 -2.91
N GLU A 81 1.92 23.87 -3.26
CA GLU A 81 1.79 22.73 -4.16
C GLU A 81 0.78 21.69 -3.64
N SER A 82 0.57 21.64 -2.32
CA SER A 82 -0.37 20.72 -1.67
C SER A 82 -1.80 20.93 -2.12
N SER A 83 -2.18 22.10 -2.64
CA SER A 83 -3.56 22.34 -3.12
C SER A 83 -3.65 22.44 -4.65
N SER A 84 -2.53 22.36 -5.37
CA SER A 84 -2.55 22.48 -6.81
C SER A 84 -3.14 21.24 -7.50
N PRO A 85 -4.03 21.41 -8.50
CA PRO A 85 -4.51 20.30 -9.32
C PRO A 85 -3.45 19.79 -10.30
N VAL A 86 -2.39 20.59 -10.57
CA VAL A 86 -1.29 20.23 -11.46
C VAL A 86 0.04 20.40 -10.74
N VAL A 87 0.86 19.35 -10.76
CA VAL A 87 2.17 19.33 -10.10
C VAL A 87 3.25 19.00 -11.12
N TYR A 88 4.25 19.87 -11.21
CA TYR A 88 5.38 19.71 -12.12
C TYR A 88 6.52 19.02 -11.38
N LEU A 89 6.97 17.88 -11.92
CA LEU A 89 8.13 17.17 -11.40
C LEU A 89 9.28 17.39 -12.39
N ASN A 90 10.16 18.31 -12.03
CA ASN A 90 11.34 18.66 -12.81
C ASN A 90 12.46 17.64 -12.57
N ASP A 91 13.39 17.52 -13.52
CA ASP A 91 14.59 16.70 -13.42
C ASP A 91 14.37 15.18 -13.24
N ILE A 92 13.15 14.70 -13.53
CA ILE A 92 12.83 13.26 -13.54
C ILE A 92 12.75 12.76 -14.99
N ASN A 93 13.42 11.65 -15.28
CA ASN A 93 13.26 10.95 -16.55
C ASN A 93 11.84 10.35 -16.65
N VAL A 94 11.11 10.67 -17.73
CA VAL A 94 9.71 10.24 -17.92
C VAL A 94 9.54 8.71 -17.95
N VAL A 95 10.52 7.98 -18.49
CA VAL A 95 10.46 6.51 -18.57
C VAL A 95 10.64 5.91 -17.18
N ALA A 96 11.60 6.40 -16.41
CA ALA A 96 11.80 5.99 -15.02
C ALA A 96 10.54 6.31 -14.18
N PHE A 97 10.00 7.52 -14.33
CA PHE A 97 8.79 7.94 -13.63
C PHE A 97 7.59 7.05 -13.94
N LYS A 98 7.37 6.71 -15.22
CA LYS A 98 6.28 5.81 -15.62
C LYS A 98 6.39 4.44 -14.94
N ASN A 99 7.59 3.89 -14.80
CA ASN A 99 7.82 2.62 -14.11
C ASN A 99 7.54 2.74 -12.59
N ILE A 100 8.00 3.83 -11.96
CA ILE A 100 7.73 4.10 -10.54
C ILE A 100 6.22 4.27 -10.31
N LEU A 101 5.55 5.05 -11.16
CA LEU A 101 4.11 5.26 -11.07
C LEU A 101 3.36 3.93 -11.24
N HIS A 102 3.75 3.11 -12.21
CA HIS A 102 3.17 1.77 -12.37
C HIS A 102 3.35 0.93 -11.11
N TYR A 103 4.57 0.90 -10.55
CA TYR A 103 4.88 0.17 -9.32
C TYR A 103 4.03 0.63 -8.13
N ILE A 104 3.78 1.94 -8.00
CA ILE A 104 2.95 2.47 -6.91
C ILE A 104 1.53 1.88 -6.96
N TYR A 105 0.94 1.73 -8.15
CA TYR A 105 -0.43 1.23 -8.31
C TYR A 105 -0.54 -0.29 -8.30
N THR A 106 0.45 -1.01 -8.84
CA THR A 106 0.36 -2.46 -9.05
C THR A 106 1.22 -3.29 -8.09
N GLY A 107 2.15 -2.65 -7.38
CA GLY A 107 3.16 -3.32 -6.57
C GLY A 107 4.21 -4.08 -7.38
N GLN A 108 4.22 -3.93 -8.71
CA GLN A 108 5.07 -4.72 -9.61
C GLN A 108 5.96 -3.81 -10.47
N MET A 109 7.21 -4.22 -10.65
CA MET A 109 8.18 -3.50 -11.47
C MET A 109 9.12 -4.48 -12.16
N LYS A 110 9.35 -4.29 -13.45
CA LYS A 110 10.32 -5.08 -14.23
C LYS A 110 11.63 -4.32 -14.28
N LEU A 111 12.67 -4.87 -13.67
CA LEU A 111 14.02 -4.34 -13.74
C LEU A 111 14.79 -5.10 -14.82
N THR A 112 15.26 -4.38 -15.84
CA THR A 112 16.21 -4.92 -16.81
C THR A 112 17.62 -4.56 -16.36
N LYS A 113 18.48 -5.56 -16.16
CA LYS A 113 19.91 -5.28 -16.01
C LYS A 113 20.43 -4.68 -17.33
N PRO A 114 21.16 -3.55 -17.30
CA PRO A 114 21.92 -3.16 -18.47
C PRO A 114 22.89 -4.30 -18.80
N LYS A 115 23.06 -4.59 -20.08
CA LYS A 115 24.07 -5.54 -20.54
C LYS A 115 25.41 -4.89 -20.20
N CYS A 116 26.14 -5.45 -19.23
CA CYS A 116 27.53 -5.06 -19.01
C CYS A 116 28.27 -5.46 -20.29
N GLU A 117 28.61 -4.49 -21.11
CA GLU A 117 29.69 -4.65 -22.08
C GLU A 117 30.96 -4.74 -21.22
N GLU A 118 31.45 -5.96 -20.99
CA GLU A 118 32.82 -6.16 -20.50
C GLU A 118 33.74 -5.56 -21.56
N SER A 119 34.25 -4.36 -21.27
CA SER A 119 35.38 -3.81 -22.00
C SER A 119 36.61 -4.65 -21.66
N GLU A 120 36.86 -5.69 -22.45
CA GLU A 120 38.17 -6.34 -22.51
C GLU A 120 39.18 -5.27 -22.95
N LEU A 121 40.16 -5.02 -22.07
CA LEU A 121 41.32 -4.16 -22.29
C LEU A 121 42.31 -4.82 -23.25
#